data_AF-A0A1V5P0A3-F1
#
_entry.id   AF-A0A1V5P0A3-F1
#
_cell.length_a   1.000
_cell.length_b   1.000
_cell.length_c   1.000
_cell.angle_alpha   90.00
_cell.angle_beta   90.00
_cell.angle_gamma   90.00
#
_symmetry.space_group_name_H-M   'P 1'
#
loop_
_entity.id
_entity.type
_entity.pdbx_description
1 polymer ?
#
loop_
_entity_poly.entity_id
_entity_poly.type
_entity_poly.pdbx_seq_one_letter_code
_entity_poly.pdbx_strand_id
1 'polypeptide(L)'
;MQLSKPGRSFAFLWAVTLILRPGAAQEPETISRTLAPVYAPLAEQIVNDYELRERRGTAIDLGSGPGDLIIELCKRTRWLWWVNADINPSVFPGFLERARAAGFGERVEAVQADVHALPFSEAYADIVVSRGSYPFWKDKVKAFGEVYRVLKPGGVAFIGRGFSENLPLDVAREVRERQRKGGKEPVYDVEQAAAELAEIMRSLEIKEYRIRIPRRGDVNYGVWVEFRKPGPPPEPVTLLEQPGKESVGLDLSTTVVKKAEMEELGAETVIDALGFVPGAWIESRGRKVKQFLSFRGQKYPYPEYAIDGVLFREFHEVPYFLSTGDIERVEVMRSGGAMMAGNAGLVGLINVVPRVYSERQISVQVEYGSFGTAHGQYKGIPELDFPRLKKIKSMVNLPIVLHGSSGVPDDAIREAIRLGVRKVNIDTNIREAFVRAARKALDDNPQEIDPRKMLGPAREAATLVIREKMRIFGSSGKA
;
A
#
# COMPACT_ATOMS: atom_id res chain seq x y z
N MET A 1 -1.87 -34.60 33.08
CA MET A 1 -0.68 -35.43 32.83
C MET A 1 0.42 -34.96 33.78
N GLN A 2 0.72 -35.76 34.80
CA GLN A 2 1.79 -35.49 35.77
C GLN A 2 3.15 -35.55 35.06
N LEU A 3 4.06 -34.62 35.36
CA LEU A 3 5.48 -34.77 35.06
C LEU A 3 6.29 -34.63 36.34
N SER A 4 7.04 -35.69 36.62
CA SER A 4 7.84 -35.97 37.79
C SER A 4 9.29 -35.52 37.61
N LYS A 5 9.84 -34.98 38.72
CA LYS A 5 11.25 -34.82 39.14
C LYS A 5 12.25 -33.98 38.30
N PRO A 6 13.26 -33.40 38.98
CA PRO A 6 13.90 -32.14 38.59
C PRO A 6 15.28 -32.34 37.98
N GLY A 7 15.58 -31.54 36.96
CA GLY A 7 16.91 -31.46 36.36
C GLY A 7 16.87 -31.79 34.87
N ARG A 8 17.29 -30.80 34.08
CA ARG A 8 17.36 -30.77 32.60
C ARG A 8 16.07 -30.33 31.92
N SER A 9 15.99 -29.02 31.70
CA SER A 9 15.14 -28.40 30.69
C SER A 9 15.57 -28.92 29.31
N PHE A 10 14.74 -29.76 28.69
CA PHE A 10 14.84 -30.06 27.26
C PHE A 10 14.16 -28.92 26.50
N ALA A 11 14.93 -28.17 25.72
CA ALA A 11 14.40 -27.28 24.70
C ALA A 11 14.69 -27.92 23.34
N PHE A 12 13.63 -28.33 22.64
CA PHE A 12 13.74 -28.84 21.28
C PHE A 12 14.01 -27.69 20.31
N LEU A 13 14.98 -27.94 19.42
CA LEU A 13 15.51 -27.08 18.38
C LEU A 13 14.98 -27.57 17.03
N TRP A 14 14.39 -26.68 16.22
CA TRP A 14 14.27 -26.87 14.77
C TRP A 14 14.41 -25.50 14.09
N ALA A 15 15.40 -25.36 13.20
CA ALA A 15 15.63 -24.20 12.33
C ALA A 15 16.14 -24.66 10.96
N VAL A 16 15.53 -24.15 9.90
CA VAL A 16 15.86 -24.20 8.45
C VAL A 16 15.02 -23.06 7.83
N THR A 17 15.44 -22.10 6.99
CA THR A 17 16.65 -21.84 6.20
C THR A 17 16.73 -20.35 5.79
N LEU A 18 17.97 -19.87 5.69
CA LEU A 18 18.56 -18.94 4.70
C LEU A 18 17.62 -18.09 3.81
N ILE A 19 17.72 -16.76 3.92
CA ILE A 19 17.53 -15.86 2.76
C ILE A 19 18.88 -15.20 2.49
N LEU A 20 19.56 -15.70 1.46
CA LEU A 20 20.62 -14.96 0.79
C LEU A 20 19.97 -13.68 0.23
N ARG A 21 20.37 -12.52 0.75
CA ARG A 21 20.11 -11.26 0.07
C ARG A 21 20.92 -11.29 -1.22
N PRO A 22 20.31 -11.14 -2.41
CA PRO A 22 21.11 -10.73 -3.56
C PRO A 22 21.71 -9.38 -3.17
N GLY A 23 23.03 -9.28 -3.23
CA GLY A 23 23.70 -7.99 -3.20
C GLY A 23 23.06 -7.09 -4.24
N ALA A 24 22.99 -5.78 -3.94
CA ALA A 24 22.53 -4.77 -4.88
C ALA A 24 23.10 -5.08 -6.27
N ALA A 25 22.24 -5.58 -7.16
CA ALA A 25 22.60 -5.69 -8.54
C ALA A 25 22.78 -4.25 -8.99
N GLN A 26 24.01 -3.87 -9.32
CA GLN A 26 24.25 -2.68 -10.12
C GLN A 26 23.32 -2.79 -11.33
N GLU A 27 22.39 -1.84 -11.46
CA GLU A 27 21.59 -1.71 -12.67
C GLU A 27 22.54 -1.65 -13.87
N PRO A 28 22.20 -2.29 -15.00
CA PRO A 28 22.88 -1.98 -16.23
C PRO A 28 22.49 -0.53 -16.62
N GLU A 29 23.35 0.43 -16.25
CA GLU A 29 23.29 1.87 -16.58
C GLU A 29 23.19 2.19 -18.09
N THR A 30 23.08 1.18 -18.96
CA THR A 30 23.32 1.26 -20.40
C THR A 30 22.07 1.54 -21.24
N ILE A 31 20.84 1.23 -20.79
CA ILE A 31 19.63 1.42 -21.63
C ILE A 31 19.04 2.83 -21.47
N SER A 32 18.97 3.37 -20.24
CA SER A 32 18.31 4.67 -19.95
C SER A 32 19.01 5.86 -20.62
N ARG A 33 20.35 5.90 -20.68
CA ARG A 33 21.10 7.02 -21.30
C ARG A 33 20.98 7.10 -22.83
N THR A 34 20.62 6.01 -23.50
CA THR A 34 20.64 5.93 -24.97
C THR A 34 19.35 6.49 -25.60
N LEU A 35 18.24 6.51 -24.85
CA LEU A 35 16.90 6.88 -25.34
C LEU A 35 16.31 8.18 -24.75
N ALA A 36 17.01 8.79 -23.78
CA ALA A 36 16.62 10.07 -23.17
C ALA A 36 16.15 11.16 -24.16
N PRO A 37 16.81 11.41 -25.32
CA PRO A 37 16.37 12.46 -26.24
C PRO A 37 15.05 12.15 -26.98
N VAL A 38 14.56 10.91 -26.91
CA VAL A 38 13.33 10.48 -27.61
C VAL A 38 12.07 10.74 -26.79
N TYR A 39 12.16 10.67 -25.45
CA TYR A 39 10.98 10.70 -24.59
C TYR A 39 10.35 12.10 -24.48
N ALA A 40 11.16 13.16 -24.42
CA ALA A 40 10.64 14.53 -24.32
C ALA A 40 9.82 14.96 -25.55
N PRO A 41 10.30 14.76 -26.80
CA PRO A 41 9.50 15.02 -28.00
C PRO A 41 8.24 14.16 -28.07
N LEU A 42 8.34 12.87 -27.72
CA LEU A 42 7.18 11.98 -27.70
C LEU A 42 6.11 12.43 -26.71
N ALA A 43 6.50 12.78 -25.49
CA ALA A 43 5.58 13.31 -24.49
C ALA A 43 4.91 14.62 -24.96
N GLU A 44 5.66 15.50 -25.62
CA GLU A 44 5.10 16.73 -26.19
C GLU A 44 4.08 16.44 -27.30
N GLN A 45 4.37 15.52 -28.21
CA GLN A 45 3.42 15.12 -29.25
C GLN A 45 2.14 14.55 -28.62
N ILE A 46 2.25 13.58 -27.70
CA ILE A 46 1.10 12.95 -27.04
C ILE A 46 0.23 13.99 -26.32
N VAL A 47 0.86 14.93 -25.60
CA VAL A 47 0.14 15.96 -24.85
C VAL A 47 -0.58 16.94 -25.77
N ASN A 48 0.01 17.29 -26.91
CA ASN A 48 -0.60 18.21 -27.87
C ASN A 48 -1.69 17.51 -28.70
N ASP A 49 -1.42 16.31 -29.24
CA ASP A 49 -2.36 15.55 -30.09
C ASP A 49 -3.66 15.19 -29.36
N TYR A 50 -3.61 15.03 -28.04
CA TYR A 50 -4.75 14.62 -27.21
C TYR A 50 -5.17 15.67 -26.15
N GLU A 51 -4.67 16.90 -26.27
CA GLU A 51 -5.04 18.04 -25.41
C GLU A 51 -4.93 17.75 -23.89
N LEU A 52 -3.83 17.11 -23.48
CA LEU A 52 -3.71 16.55 -22.13
C LEU A 52 -3.25 17.55 -21.06
N ARG A 53 -2.87 18.78 -21.44
CA ARG A 53 -2.26 19.75 -20.51
C ARG A 53 -3.13 20.01 -19.28
N GLU A 54 -4.41 20.29 -19.51
CA GLU A 54 -5.40 20.58 -18.47
C GLU A 54 -6.37 19.41 -18.23
N ARG A 55 -6.19 18.27 -18.93
CA ARG A 55 -7.05 17.11 -18.77
C ARG A 55 -6.89 16.52 -17.37
N ARG A 56 -8.02 16.18 -16.76
CA ARG A 56 -8.12 15.47 -15.48
C ARG A 56 -8.40 14.01 -15.74
N GLY A 57 -7.95 13.15 -14.83
CA GLY A 57 -8.26 11.72 -14.87
C GLY A 57 -7.02 10.84 -14.80
N THR A 58 -7.15 9.63 -15.31
CA THR A 58 -6.16 8.57 -15.14
C THR A 58 -5.53 8.20 -16.46
N ALA A 59 -4.21 8.04 -16.45
CA ALA A 59 -3.41 7.73 -17.60
C ALA A 59 -2.52 6.52 -17.31
N ILE A 60 -2.38 5.59 -18.24
CA ILE A 60 -1.55 4.38 -18.08
C ILE A 60 -0.44 4.39 -19.12
N ASP A 61 0.80 4.09 -18.72
CA ASP A 61 1.88 3.72 -19.64
C ASP A 61 2.20 2.23 -19.50
N LEU A 62 1.97 1.46 -20.58
CA LEU A 62 2.13 0.00 -20.60
C LEU A 62 3.53 -0.43 -21.03
N GLY A 63 4.18 -1.23 -20.19
CA GLY A 63 5.58 -1.63 -20.39
C GLY A 63 6.52 -0.43 -20.30
N SER A 64 6.25 0.47 -19.35
CA SER A 64 6.95 1.74 -19.17
C SER A 64 8.42 1.55 -18.76
N GLY A 65 8.77 0.38 -18.22
CA GLY A 65 10.10 0.08 -17.69
C GLY A 65 10.49 1.11 -16.62
N PRO A 66 11.65 1.79 -16.76
CA PRO A 66 12.08 2.83 -15.82
C PRO A 66 11.15 4.05 -15.72
N GLY A 67 10.12 4.19 -16.56
CA GLY A 67 9.14 5.28 -16.44
C GLY A 67 9.62 6.64 -16.96
N ASP A 68 10.66 6.67 -17.79
CA ASP A 68 11.22 7.91 -18.36
C ASP A 68 10.16 8.71 -19.16
N LEU A 69 9.27 8.00 -19.87
CA LEU A 69 8.16 8.64 -20.60
C LEU A 69 7.16 9.29 -19.64
N ILE A 70 6.78 8.60 -18.56
CA ILE A 70 5.86 9.13 -17.53
C ILE A 70 6.42 10.43 -16.92
N ILE A 71 7.73 10.48 -16.63
CA ILE A 71 8.36 11.68 -16.08
C ILE A 71 8.23 12.86 -17.06
N GLU A 72 8.47 12.63 -18.35
CA GLU A 72 8.31 13.68 -19.37
C GLU A 72 6.85 14.09 -19.60
N LEU A 73 5.90 13.16 -19.48
CA LEU A 73 4.47 13.44 -19.53
C LEU A 73 4.03 14.26 -18.32
N CYS A 74 4.48 13.90 -17.12
CA CYS A 74 4.18 14.65 -15.89
C CYS A 74 4.65 16.11 -15.97
N LYS A 75 5.79 16.40 -16.61
CA LYS A 75 6.26 17.79 -16.82
C LYS A 75 5.29 18.62 -17.67
N ARG A 76 4.42 17.98 -18.46
CA ARG A 76 3.56 18.61 -19.48
C ARG A 76 2.06 18.48 -19.18
N THR A 77 1.67 17.61 -18.24
CA THR A 77 0.28 17.44 -17.81
C THR A 77 0.12 17.93 -16.38
N ARG A 78 -0.97 18.64 -16.09
CA ARG A 78 -1.20 19.24 -14.77
C ARG A 78 -1.98 18.33 -13.83
N TRP A 79 -3.02 17.66 -14.34
CA TRP A 79 -4.01 16.98 -13.51
C TRP A 79 -4.20 15.49 -13.82
N LEU A 80 -3.40 14.92 -14.73
CA LEU A 80 -3.40 13.48 -14.97
C LEU A 80 -2.59 12.74 -13.91
N TRP A 81 -3.17 11.64 -13.44
CA TRP A 81 -2.51 10.63 -12.62
C TRP A 81 -1.94 9.53 -13.51
N TRP A 82 -0.63 9.33 -13.49
CA TRP A 82 0.07 8.39 -14.38
C TRP A 82 0.43 7.08 -13.68
N VAL A 83 -0.06 5.97 -14.22
CA VAL A 83 0.23 4.62 -13.76
C VAL A 83 1.33 4.00 -14.62
N ASN A 84 2.45 3.64 -13.99
CA ASN A 84 3.45 2.76 -14.58
C ASN A 84 2.96 1.31 -14.48
N ALA A 85 2.50 0.74 -15.59
CA ALA A 85 2.00 -0.63 -15.65
C ALA A 85 3.02 -1.52 -16.37
N ASP A 86 3.82 -2.27 -15.62
CA ASP A 86 4.88 -3.12 -16.16
C ASP A 86 4.82 -4.54 -15.57
N ILE A 87 5.27 -5.53 -16.35
CA ILE A 87 5.32 -6.93 -15.90
C ILE A 87 6.44 -7.15 -14.88
N ASN A 88 7.50 -6.32 -14.92
CA ASN A 88 8.68 -6.45 -14.09
C ASN A 88 8.64 -5.44 -12.93
N PRO A 89 8.32 -5.87 -11.69
CA PRO A 89 8.22 -4.95 -10.56
C PRO A 89 9.57 -4.38 -10.08
N SER A 90 10.71 -4.96 -10.51
CA SER A 90 12.04 -4.49 -10.07
C SER A 90 12.37 -3.06 -10.52
N VAL A 91 11.69 -2.53 -11.54
CA VAL A 91 11.91 -1.15 -12.04
C VAL A 91 11.17 -0.09 -11.22
N PHE A 92 10.21 -0.49 -10.38
CA PHE A 92 9.31 0.44 -9.69
C PHE A 92 10.01 1.31 -8.64
N PRO A 93 10.90 0.79 -7.76
CA PRO A 93 11.54 1.62 -6.75
C PRO A 93 12.33 2.78 -7.36
N GLY A 94 13.14 2.50 -8.39
CA GLY A 94 13.92 3.53 -9.08
C GLY A 94 13.06 4.55 -9.83
N PHE A 95 11.94 4.11 -10.44
CA PHE A 95 10.96 5.01 -11.05
C PHE A 95 10.34 5.96 -10.02
N LEU A 96 9.82 5.43 -8.91
CA LEU A 96 9.15 6.21 -7.86
C LEU A 96 10.11 7.20 -7.19
N GLU A 97 11.36 6.82 -6.97
CA GLU A 97 12.40 7.72 -6.46
C GLU A 97 12.64 8.89 -7.41
N ARG A 98 12.84 8.62 -8.72
CA ARG A 98 13.01 9.67 -9.74
C ARG A 98 11.79 10.58 -9.86
N ALA A 99 10.58 10.02 -9.80
CA ALA A 99 9.34 10.80 -9.82
C ALA A 99 9.23 11.72 -8.61
N ARG A 100 9.56 11.23 -7.42
CA ARG A 100 9.59 12.04 -6.19
C ARG A 100 10.63 13.15 -6.29
N ALA A 101 11.85 12.85 -6.74
CA ALA A 101 12.92 13.83 -6.94
C ALA A 101 12.53 14.91 -7.97
N ALA A 102 11.73 14.57 -8.97
CA ALA A 102 11.19 15.50 -9.96
C ALA A 102 9.92 16.27 -9.50
N GLY A 103 9.42 16.01 -8.28
CA GLY A 103 8.23 16.68 -7.74
C GLY A 103 6.88 16.10 -8.21
N PHE A 104 6.88 14.87 -8.74
CA PHE A 104 5.69 14.18 -9.29
C PHE A 104 5.22 13.00 -8.47
N GLY A 105 5.81 12.73 -7.30
CA GLY A 105 5.46 11.58 -6.46
C GLY A 105 3.99 11.49 -6.05
N GLU A 106 3.27 12.62 -6.01
CA GLU A 106 1.82 12.68 -5.72
C GLU A 106 0.95 12.58 -6.99
N ARG A 107 1.51 12.24 -8.15
CA ARG A 107 0.80 12.13 -9.43
C ARG A 107 1.15 10.89 -10.23
N VAL A 108 1.88 9.97 -9.60
CA VAL A 108 2.30 8.73 -10.22
C VAL A 108 2.13 7.56 -9.27
N GLU A 109 1.92 6.38 -9.83
CA GLU A 109 2.02 5.10 -9.12
C GLU A 109 2.62 4.04 -10.03
N ALA A 110 2.94 2.88 -9.45
CA ALA A 110 3.43 1.73 -10.19
C ALA A 110 2.62 0.48 -9.83
N VAL A 111 2.23 -0.29 -10.85
CA VAL A 111 1.40 -1.48 -10.71
C VAL A 111 2.00 -2.60 -11.55
N GLN A 112 2.21 -3.76 -10.94
CA GLN A 112 2.58 -4.95 -11.70
C GLN A 112 1.40 -5.38 -12.56
N ALA A 113 1.58 -5.38 -13.88
CA ALA A 113 0.51 -5.64 -14.83
C ALA A 113 0.95 -6.55 -15.97
N ASP A 114 0.17 -7.62 -16.21
CA ASP A 114 0.22 -8.36 -17.47
C ASP A 114 -0.75 -7.69 -18.45
N VAL A 115 -0.24 -7.26 -19.61
CA VAL A 115 -1.06 -6.64 -20.65
C VAL A 115 -2.18 -7.55 -21.17
N HIS A 116 -2.07 -8.87 -21.00
CA HIS A 116 -3.09 -9.83 -21.37
C HIS A 116 -4.18 -10.02 -20.30
N ALA A 117 -4.03 -9.39 -19.13
CA ALA A 117 -4.97 -9.42 -18.00
C ALA A 117 -4.71 -8.21 -17.10
N LEU A 118 -5.13 -7.02 -17.56
CA LEU A 118 -4.82 -5.77 -16.88
C LEU A 118 -5.57 -5.70 -15.53
N PRO A 119 -4.89 -5.38 -14.41
CA PRO A 119 -5.48 -5.34 -13.07
C PRO A 119 -6.30 -4.06 -12.81
N PHE A 120 -6.98 -3.56 -13.85
CA PHE A 120 -7.81 -2.36 -13.82
C PHE A 120 -9.25 -2.73 -14.18
N SER A 121 -10.21 -2.02 -13.59
CA SER A 121 -11.63 -2.14 -13.92
C SER A 121 -11.91 -1.74 -15.37
N GLU A 122 -13.08 -2.10 -15.88
CA GLU A 122 -13.55 -1.57 -17.16
C GLU A 122 -13.71 -0.04 -17.08
N ALA A 123 -13.38 0.69 -18.14
CA ALA A 123 -13.51 2.15 -18.20
C ALA A 123 -12.72 2.89 -17.09
N TYR A 124 -11.49 2.47 -16.85
CA TYR A 124 -10.59 3.03 -15.85
C TYR A 124 -9.76 4.23 -16.34
N ALA A 125 -9.21 4.17 -17.56
CA ALA A 125 -8.25 5.14 -18.06
C ALA A 125 -8.82 6.09 -19.13
N ASP A 126 -8.45 7.37 -19.02
CA ASP A 126 -8.72 8.42 -20.02
C ASP A 126 -7.74 8.34 -21.20
N ILE A 127 -6.50 7.92 -20.93
CA ILE A 127 -5.49 7.65 -21.94
C ILE A 127 -4.65 6.43 -21.58
N VAL A 128 -4.34 5.60 -22.57
CA VAL A 128 -3.35 4.53 -22.46
C VAL A 128 -2.26 4.77 -23.48
N VAL A 129 -1.01 4.83 -23.04
CA VAL A 129 0.15 4.96 -23.93
C VAL A 129 1.04 3.73 -23.81
N SER A 130 1.81 3.46 -24.85
CA SER A 130 2.88 2.48 -24.78
C SER A 130 3.92 2.73 -25.85
N ARG A 131 5.18 2.84 -25.43
CA ARG A 131 6.31 2.93 -26.36
C ARG A 131 7.18 1.68 -26.28
N GLY A 132 7.17 0.90 -27.35
CA GLY A 132 8.16 -0.14 -27.60
C GLY A 132 7.93 -1.46 -26.86
N SER A 133 6.90 -1.58 -26.00
CA SER A 133 6.59 -2.84 -25.32
C SER A 133 5.71 -3.77 -26.17
N TYR A 134 4.82 -3.21 -27.01
CA TYR A 134 3.87 -4.01 -27.80
C TYR A 134 4.45 -5.11 -28.71
N PRO A 135 5.67 -4.98 -29.27
CA PRO A 135 6.26 -6.07 -30.06
C PRO A 135 6.56 -7.32 -29.24
N PHE A 136 6.63 -7.19 -27.91
CA PHE A 136 6.90 -8.29 -26.98
C PHE A 136 5.62 -8.93 -26.42
N TRP A 137 4.44 -8.43 -26.79
CA TRP A 137 3.17 -9.01 -26.37
C TRP A 137 2.90 -10.30 -27.14
N LYS A 138 2.59 -11.38 -26.41
CA LYS A 138 2.43 -12.72 -26.98
C LYS A 138 1.12 -12.84 -27.76
N ASP A 139 0.01 -12.47 -27.12
CA ASP A 139 -1.31 -12.44 -27.73
C ASP A 139 -1.76 -10.98 -27.85
N LYS A 140 -1.42 -10.37 -28.99
CA LYS A 140 -1.71 -8.96 -29.25
C LYS A 140 -3.22 -8.70 -29.31
N VAL A 141 -4.02 -9.61 -29.88
CA VAL A 141 -5.48 -9.43 -29.94
C VAL A 141 -6.04 -9.33 -28.52
N LYS A 142 -5.65 -10.25 -27.63
CA LYS A 142 -6.04 -10.19 -26.22
C LYS A 142 -5.55 -8.93 -25.52
N ALA A 143 -4.28 -8.55 -25.73
CA ALA A 143 -3.70 -7.37 -25.09
C ALA A 143 -4.40 -6.07 -25.54
N PHE A 144 -4.62 -5.87 -26.84
CA PHE A 144 -5.36 -4.72 -27.35
C PHE A 144 -6.84 -4.74 -26.91
N GLY A 145 -7.45 -5.92 -26.76
CA GLY A 145 -8.77 -6.08 -26.17
C GLY A 145 -8.83 -5.61 -24.72
N GLU A 146 -7.83 -5.96 -23.92
CA GLU A 146 -7.69 -5.47 -22.54
C GLU A 146 -7.48 -3.95 -22.48
N VAL A 147 -6.65 -3.39 -23.38
CA VAL A 147 -6.51 -1.92 -23.50
C VAL A 147 -7.85 -1.27 -23.81
N TYR A 148 -8.61 -1.81 -24.76
CA TYR A 148 -9.92 -1.28 -25.13
C TYR A 148 -10.96 -1.43 -24.00
N ARG A 149 -10.89 -2.50 -23.20
CA ARG A 149 -11.70 -2.69 -22.00
C ARG A 149 -11.43 -1.61 -20.96
N VAL A 150 -10.16 -1.34 -20.64
CA VAL A 150 -9.79 -0.37 -19.60
C VAL A 150 -9.98 1.09 -20.03
N LEU A 151 -10.06 1.38 -21.34
CA LEU A 151 -10.39 2.74 -21.79
C LEU A 151 -11.82 3.13 -21.40
N LYS A 152 -11.96 4.36 -20.89
CA LYS A 152 -13.27 5.03 -20.73
C LYS A 152 -13.90 5.30 -22.10
N PRO A 153 -15.24 5.40 -22.20
CA PRO A 153 -15.88 6.06 -23.33
C PRO A 153 -15.24 7.44 -23.58
N GLY A 154 -14.88 7.76 -24.82
CA GLY A 154 -14.12 8.97 -25.19
C GLY A 154 -12.63 8.93 -24.85
N GLY A 155 -12.15 7.86 -24.22
CA GLY A 155 -10.74 7.60 -23.95
C GLY A 155 -9.96 7.24 -25.22
N VAL A 156 -8.64 7.45 -25.18
CA VAL A 156 -7.75 7.21 -26.32
C VAL A 156 -6.57 6.33 -25.96
N ALA A 157 -6.21 5.39 -26.82
CA ALA A 157 -4.94 4.67 -26.74
C ALA A 157 -3.98 5.16 -27.81
N PHE A 158 -2.70 5.29 -27.46
CA PHE A 158 -1.60 5.58 -28.38
C PHE A 158 -0.43 4.61 -28.13
N ILE A 159 -0.33 3.60 -28.98
CA ILE A 159 0.55 2.44 -28.77
C ILE A 159 1.42 2.26 -30.02
N GLY A 160 2.73 2.05 -29.83
CA GLY A 160 3.59 1.81 -30.96
C GLY A 160 5.05 1.67 -30.61
N ARG A 161 5.89 1.81 -31.64
CA ARG A 161 7.34 1.78 -31.50
C ARG A 161 7.98 2.76 -32.45
N GLY A 162 9.11 3.31 -32.02
CA GLY A 162 9.93 4.21 -32.83
C GLY A 162 10.07 5.58 -32.21
N PHE A 163 9.96 6.60 -33.05
CA PHE A 163 10.16 8.02 -32.74
C PHE A 163 8.86 8.79 -32.96
N SER A 164 8.74 9.92 -32.27
CA SER A 164 7.67 10.89 -32.47
C SER A 164 7.93 11.72 -33.73
N GLU A 165 6.85 12.22 -34.35
CA GLU A 165 6.89 13.04 -35.57
C GLU A 165 7.66 14.35 -35.37
N ASN A 166 7.63 14.90 -34.15
CA ASN A 166 8.35 16.11 -33.78
C ASN A 166 9.83 15.87 -33.43
N LEU A 167 10.34 14.62 -33.42
CA LEU A 167 11.76 14.37 -33.20
C LEU A 167 12.59 14.94 -34.38
N PRO A 168 13.64 15.74 -34.12
CA PRO A 168 14.54 16.23 -35.18
C PRO A 168 15.27 15.10 -35.91
N LEU A 169 15.49 15.26 -37.22
CA LEU A 169 16.07 14.23 -38.09
C LEU A 169 17.51 13.88 -37.72
N ASP A 170 18.32 14.87 -37.36
CA ASP A 170 19.69 14.72 -36.86
C ASP A 170 19.74 13.87 -35.59
N VAL A 171 18.88 14.17 -34.61
CA VAL A 171 18.75 13.39 -33.37
C VAL A 171 18.27 11.97 -33.67
N ALA A 172 17.31 11.81 -34.58
CA ALA A 172 16.80 10.49 -34.97
C ALA A 172 17.90 9.62 -35.62
N ARG A 173 18.75 10.20 -36.47
CA ARG A 173 19.91 9.52 -37.07
C ARG A 173 20.89 9.08 -36.00
N GLU A 174 21.28 9.98 -35.10
CA GLU A 174 22.22 9.68 -34.02
C GLU A 174 21.72 8.53 -33.11
N VAL A 175 20.45 8.56 -32.73
CA VAL A 175 19.87 7.49 -31.89
C VAL A 175 19.83 6.15 -32.65
N ARG A 176 19.53 6.14 -33.96
CA ARG A 176 19.56 4.91 -34.77
C ARG A 176 20.97 4.35 -34.95
N GLU A 177 21.96 5.21 -35.15
CA GLU A 177 23.37 4.80 -35.22
C GLU A 177 23.82 4.13 -33.93
N ARG A 178 23.48 4.70 -32.77
CA ARG A 178 23.79 4.12 -31.45
C ARG A 178 23.07 2.79 -31.19
N GLN A 179 21.89 2.58 -31.77
CA GLN A 179 21.12 1.34 -31.66
C GLN A 179 21.65 0.19 -32.55
N ARG A 180 22.60 0.47 -33.44
CA ARG A 180 23.13 -0.46 -34.43
C ARG A 180 24.06 -1.50 -33.78
N LYS A 181 23.49 -2.52 -33.11
CA LYS A 181 24.27 -3.68 -32.62
C LYS A 181 24.84 -4.45 -33.81
N GLY A 182 26.17 -4.45 -33.96
CA GLY A 182 26.87 -5.24 -34.98
C GLY A 182 26.65 -4.78 -36.44
N GLY A 183 26.32 -3.50 -36.67
CA GLY A 183 26.23 -2.95 -38.03
C GLY A 183 24.91 -3.21 -38.78
N LYS A 184 23.92 -3.86 -38.18
CA LYS A 184 22.59 -4.10 -38.77
C LYS A 184 21.52 -3.21 -38.14
N GLU A 185 20.68 -2.59 -38.95
CA GLU A 185 19.47 -1.90 -38.46
C GLU A 185 18.53 -2.91 -37.80
N PRO A 186 17.70 -2.50 -36.82
CA PRO A 186 16.58 -3.32 -36.36
C PRO A 186 15.63 -3.53 -37.54
N VAL A 187 15.79 -4.64 -38.26
CA VAL A 187 14.94 -4.98 -39.40
C VAL A 187 13.60 -5.44 -38.85
N TYR A 188 12.65 -4.52 -38.76
CA TYR A 188 11.24 -4.85 -38.67
C TYR A 188 10.52 -4.05 -39.75
N ASP A 189 9.64 -4.74 -40.46
CA ASP A 189 8.86 -4.14 -41.54
C ASP A 189 7.70 -3.33 -40.93
N VAL A 190 7.73 -2.02 -41.14
CA VAL A 190 6.71 -1.09 -40.61
C VAL A 190 5.37 -1.26 -41.33
N GLU A 191 5.39 -1.64 -42.60
CA GLU A 191 4.19 -1.89 -43.39
C GLU A 191 3.54 -3.19 -42.94
N GLN A 192 4.34 -4.25 -42.70
CA GLN A 192 3.85 -5.49 -42.14
C GLN A 192 3.27 -5.28 -40.73
N ALA A 193 3.96 -4.51 -39.88
CA ALA A 193 3.47 -4.20 -38.54
C ALA A 193 2.19 -3.35 -38.56
N ALA A 194 2.07 -2.41 -39.51
CA ALA A 194 0.84 -1.65 -39.72
C ALA A 194 -0.32 -2.54 -40.18
N ALA A 195 -0.07 -3.48 -41.10
CA ALA A 195 -1.07 -4.43 -41.55
C ALA A 195 -1.55 -5.34 -40.41
N GLU A 196 -0.63 -5.81 -39.55
CA GLU A 196 -0.97 -6.59 -38.35
C GLU A 196 -1.85 -5.78 -37.38
N LEU A 197 -1.49 -4.54 -37.10
CA LEU A 197 -2.28 -3.65 -36.23
C LEU A 197 -3.68 -3.41 -36.81
N ALA A 198 -3.80 -3.20 -38.13
CA ALA A 198 -5.09 -3.04 -38.79
C ALA A 198 -5.97 -4.29 -38.64
N GLU A 199 -5.38 -5.48 -38.77
CA GLU A 199 -6.09 -6.74 -38.58
C GLU A 199 -6.58 -6.92 -37.13
N ILE A 200 -5.76 -6.55 -36.15
CA ILE A 200 -6.15 -6.59 -34.73
C ILE A 200 -7.31 -5.62 -34.47
N MET A 201 -7.27 -4.39 -35.01
CA MET A 201 -8.37 -3.44 -34.84
C MET A 201 -9.67 -3.97 -35.46
N ARG A 202 -9.59 -4.62 -36.63
CA ARG A 202 -10.74 -5.27 -37.28
C ARG A 202 -11.30 -6.43 -36.47
N SER A 203 -10.46 -7.31 -35.93
CA SER A 203 -10.89 -8.48 -35.17
C SER A 203 -11.53 -8.13 -33.82
N LEU A 204 -11.14 -6.99 -33.24
CA LEU A 204 -11.72 -6.44 -32.01
C LEU A 204 -12.92 -5.50 -32.26
N GLU A 205 -13.34 -5.34 -33.52
CA GLU A 205 -14.42 -4.44 -33.93
C GLU A 205 -14.22 -2.97 -33.49
N ILE A 206 -12.97 -2.54 -33.35
CA ILE A 206 -12.62 -1.17 -33.00
C ILE A 206 -12.73 -0.32 -34.28
N LYS A 207 -13.76 0.54 -34.32
CA LYS A 207 -14.10 1.32 -35.52
C LYS A 207 -13.31 2.62 -35.66
N GLU A 208 -12.98 3.26 -34.53
CA GLU A 208 -12.30 4.55 -34.51
C GLU A 208 -10.81 4.34 -34.21
N TYR A 209 -10.02 4.13 -35.26
CA TYR A 209 -8.57 4.01 -35.14
C TYR A 209 -7.85 4.67 -36.33
N ARG A 210 -6.57 4.98 -36.12
CA ARG A 210 -5.65 5.43 -37.16
C ARG A 210 -4.29 4.79 -36.93
N ILE A 211 -3.68 4.31 -38.00
CA ILE A 211 -2.30 3.80 -37.97
C ILE A 211 -1.41 4.82 -38.68
N ARG A 212 -0.36 5.24 -37.99
CA ARG A 212 0.61 6.22 -38.47
C ARG A 212 1.95 5.53 -38.68
N ILE A 213 2.54 5.75 -39.85
CA ILE A 213 3.93 5.39 -40.17
C ILE A 213 4.66 6.70 -40.48
N PRO A 214 5.19 7.40 -39.48
CA PRO A 214 5.86 8.67 -39.71
C PRO A 214 7.06 8.48 -40.66
N ARG A 215 7.16 9.29 -41.71
CA ARG A 215 8.27 9.28 -42.65
C ARG A 215 8.96 10.64 -42.64
N ARG A 216 10.23 10.67 -42.21
CA ARG A 216 11.08 11.87 -42.23
C ARG A 216 12.45 11.53 -42.77
N GLY A 217 12.77 12.08 -43.94
CA GLY A 217 14.02 11.82 -44.64
C GLY A 217 14.20 10.32 -44.92
N ASP A 218 15.38 9.82 -44.61
CA ASP A 218 15.84 8.44 -44.78
C ASP A 218 15.68 7.58 -43.51
N VAL A 219 15.20 8.15 -42.41
CA VAL A 219 15.12 7.45 -41.13
C VAL A 219 13.74 6.84 -40.91
N ASN A 220 13.70 5.59 -40.45
CA ASN A 220 12.49 4.92 -40.00
C ASN A 220 12.08 5.42 -38.59
N TYR A 221 10.95 6.14 -38.52
CA TYR A 221 10.35 6.64 -37.25
C TYR A 221 9.36 5.64 -36.64
N GLY A 222 9.14 4.50 -37.28
CA GLY A 222 8.38 3.37 -36.79
C GLY A 222 6.89 3.43 -37.10
N VAL A 223 6.10 2.81 -36.24
CA VAL A 223 4.67 2.57 -36.45
C VAL A 223 3.92 2.78 -35.15
N TRP A 224 2.78 3.47 -35.25
CA TRP A 224 1.92 3.82 -34.14
C TRP A 224 0.47 3.53 -34.51
N VAL A 225 -0.29 2.97 -33.58
CA VAL A 225 -1.74 2.90 -33.65
C VAL A 225 -2.32 3.82 -32.59
N GLU A 226 -3.28 4.63 -33.02
CA GLU A 226 -4.19 5.32 -32.11
C GLU A 226 -5.60 4.77 -32.29
N PHE A 227 -6.33 4.57 -31.20
CA PHE A 227 -7.74 4.20 -31.27
C PHE A 227 -8.52 4.77 -30.10
N ARG A 228 -9.82 4.98 -30.31
CA ARG A 228 -10.74 5.59 -29.35
C ARG A 228 -11.90 4.66 -29.05
N LYS A 229 -12.36 4.70 -27.80
CA LYS A 229 -13.58 4.02 -27.40
C LYS A 229 -14.77 4.95 -27.66
N PRO A 230 -15.75 4.56 -28.50
CA PRO A 230 -16.88 5.40 -28.83
C PRO A 230 -17.76 5.65 -27.61
N GLY A 231 -18.45 6.79 -27.63
CA GLY A 231 -19.33 7.26 -26.56
C GLY A 231 -18.83 8.57 -25.97
N PRO A 232 -19.74 9.44 -25.49
CA PRO A 232 -19.33 10.64 -24.76
C PRO A 232 -18.50 10.22 -23.54
N PRO A 233 -17.53 11.04 -23.09
CA PRO A 233 -16.94 10.84 -21.77
C PRO A 233 -18.10 10.64 -20.78
N PRO A 234 -18.04 9.63 -19.91
CA PRO A 234 -19.16 9.33 -19.04
C PRO A 234 -19.53 10.62 -18.30
N GLU A 235 -20.80 11.04 -18.41
CA GLU A 235 -21.32 11.97 -17.42
C GLU A 235 -21.03 11.35 -16.05
N PRO A 236 -20.56 12.11 -15.06
CA PRO A 236 -20.22 11.56 -13.76
C PRO A 236 -21.48 10.89 -13.19
N VAL A 237 -21.57 9.57 -13.34
CA VAL A 237 -22.72 8.81 -12.86
C VAL A 237 -22.72 8.94 -11.35
N THR A 238 -23.72 9.64 -10.85
CA THR A 238 -23.90 9.80 -9.41
C THR A 238 -24.60 8.55 -8.88
N LEU A 239 -24.23 8.08 -7.69
CA LEU A 239 -24.90 6.92 -7.06
C LEU A 239 -26.42 7.12 -6.90
N LEU A 240 -26.88 8.38 -6.96
CA LEU A 240 -28.29 8.78 -6.92
C LEU A 240 -29.07 8.31 -8.15
N GLU A 241 -28.43 8.24 -9.31
CA GLU A 241 -29.06 7.83 -10.57
C GLU A 241 -29.05 6.31 -10.76
N GLN A 242 -28.06 5.62 -10.19
CA GLN A 242 -27.96 4.15 -10.21
C GLN A 242 -27.58 3.59 -8.83
N PRO A 243 -28.55 3.44 -7.92
CA PRO A 243 -28.31 2.85 -6.61
C PRO A 243 -27.79 1.41 -6.75
N GLY A 244 -26.64 1.11 -6.13
CA GLY A 244 -26.05 -0.23 -6.12
C GLY A 244 -24.84 -0.44 -7.04
N LYS A 245 -24.41 0.58 -7.79
CA LYS A 245 -23.10 0.59 -8.47
C LYS A 245 -22.10 1.43 -7.69
N GLU A 246 -20.83 1.03 -7.70
CA GLU A 246 -19.73 1.85 -7.16
C GLU A 246 -19.58 3.13 -7.98
N SER A 247 -19.41 4.28 -7.33
CA SER A 247 -19.24 5.55 -8.04
C SER A 247 -17.83 5.65 -8.60
N VAL A 248 -17.71 5.96 -9.90
CA VAL A 248 -16.42 6.27 -10.54
C VAL A 248 -15.72 7.47 -9.86
N GLY A 249 -16.49 8.39 -9.26
CA GLY A 249 -15.95 9.52 -8.49
C GLY A 249 -15.43 9.13 -7.10
N LEU A 250 -15.93 8.05 -6.50
CA LEU A 250 -15.42 7.51 -5.25
C LEU A 250 -14.02 6.93 -5.46
N ASP A 251 -13.82 6.11 -6.49
CA ASP A 251 -12.50 5.54 -6.82
C ASP A 251 -11.44 6.62 -7.07
N LEU A 252 -11.77 7.64 -7.85
CA LEU A 252 -10.85 8.74 -8.17
C LEU A 252 -10.51 9.63 -6.96
N SER A 253 -11.31 9.57 -5.88
CA SER A 253 -11.12 10.37 -4.67
C SER A 253 -10.73 9.54 -3.43
N THR A 254 -10.54 8.24 -3.62
CA THR A 254 -10.13 7.30 -2.56
C THR A 254 -8.66 6.96 -2.74
N THR A 255 -7.84 7.33 -1.76
CA THR A 255 -6.49 6.77 -1.69
C THR A 255 -6.52 5.46 -0.96
N VAL A 256 -5.96 4.41 -1.57
CA VAL A 256 -5.96 3.06 -1.01
C VAL A 256 -4.53 2.70 -0.62
N VAL A 257 -4.30 2.48 0.67
CA VAL A 257 -3.05 1.87 1.16
C VAL A 257 -3.28 0.36 1.23
N LYS A 258 -2.66 -0.38 0.31
CA LYS A 258 -2.83 -1.84 0.22
C LYS A 258 -1.91 -2.54 1.21
N LYS A 259 -2.24 -3.79 1.57
CA LYS A 259 -1.40 -4.61 2.45
C LYS A 259 0.06 -4.70 2.02
N ALA A 260 0.32 -4.97 0.75
CA ALA A 260 1.70 -5.05 0.24
C ALA A 260 2.49 -3.75 0.48
N GLU A 261 1.82 -2.61 0.36
CA GLU A 261 2.40 -1.29 0.61
C GLU A 261 2.58 -1.03 2.12
N MET A 262 1.63 -1.44 2.96
CA MET A 262 1.78 -1.40 4.42
C MET A 262 2.97 -2.25 4.88
N GLU A 263 3.16 -3.44 4.31
CA GLU A 263 4.28 -4.34 4.62
C GLU A 263 5.62 -3.78 4.12
N GLU A 264 5.67 -3.25 2.89
CA GLU A 264 6.87 -2.63 2.31
C GLU A 264 7.34 -1.41 3.10
N LEU A 265 6.39 -0.58 3.57
CA LEU A 265 6.67 0.64 4.33
C LEU A 265 6.87 0.39 5.83
N GLY A 266 6.74 -0.87 6.29
CA GLY A 266 6.90 -1.23 7.69
C GLY A 266 5.80 -0.65 8.60
N ALA A 267 4.59 -0.48 8.08
CA ALA A 267 3.43 -0.05 8.85
C ALA A 267 3.01 -1.17 9.81
N GLU A 268 3.00 -0.93 11.12
CA GLU A 268 2.53 -1.92 12.11
C GLU A 268 1.07 -1.67 12.52
N THR A 269 0.63 -0.41 12.46
CA THR A 269 -0.73 0.03 12.82
C THR A 269 -1.44 0.74 11.67
N VAL A 270 -2.77 0.86 11.77
CA VAL A 270 -3.56 1.69 10.84
C VAL A 270 -3.04 3.12 10.78
N ILE A 271 -2.53 3.67 11.89
CA ILE A 271 -1.98 5.03 11.92
C ILE A 271 -0.67 5.12 11.14
N ASP A 272 0.20 4.12 11.24
CA ASP A 272 1.42 4.08 10.43
C ASP A 272 1.05 4.06 8.95
N ALA A 273 0.09 3.20 8.57
CA ALA A 273 -0.46 3.13 7.22
C ALA A 273 -1.02 4.49 6.75
N LEU A 274 -1.77 5.18 7.61
CA LEU A 274 -2.33 6.51 7.33
C LEU A 274 -1.27 7.62 7.25
N GLY A 275 -0.15 7.46 7.95
CA GLY A 275 0.98 8.38 7.90
C GLY A 275 1.71 8.39 6.56
N PHE A 276 1.60 7.29 5.79
CA PHE A 276 2.15 7.22 4.44
C PHE A 276 1.27 7.89 3.38
N VAL A 277 0.03 8.27 3.73
CA VAL A 277 -0.89 8.81 2.75
C VAL A 277 -0.58 10.28 2.47
N PRO A 278 -0.37 10.69 1.20
CA PRO A 278 -0.01 12.07 0.88
C PRO A 278 -0.97 13.11 1.44
N GLY A 279 -0.42 14.16 2.03
CA GLY A 279 -1.20 15.24 2.67
C GLY A 279 -1.88 14.85 3.97
N ALA A 280 -1.67 13.64 4.51
CA ALA A 280 -2.08 13.28 5.86
C ALA A 280 -1.26 14.04 6.91
N TRP A 281 -1.95 14.54 7.92
CA TRP A 281 -1.39 15.16 9.10
C TRP A 281 -1.97 14.49 10.32
N ILE A 282 -1.11 13.80 11.08
CA ILE A 282 -1.47 13.14 12.32
C ILE A 282 -1.10 14.07 13.47
N GLU A 283 -2.11 14.57 14.16
CA GLU A 283 -1.94 15.37 15.38
C GLU A 283 -2.24 14.51 16.60
N SER A 284 -1.29 14.37 17.51
CA SER A 284 -1.54 13.76 18.82
C SER A 284 -1.93 14.85 19.82
N ARG A 285 -3.16 14.83 20.34
CA ARG A 285 -3.65 15.82 21.32
C ARG A 285 -3.98 15.19 22.67
N GLY A 286 -3.75 15.98 23.72
CA GLY A 286 -3.64 15.48 25.09
C GLY A 286 -2.34 14.68 25.28
N ARG A 287 -2.03 14.30 26.51
CA ARG A 287 -2.04 12.92 27.02
C ARG A 287 -1.68 11.69 26.10
N LYS A 288 -1.54 11.85 24.77
CA LYS A 288 -1.08 10.86 23.77
C LYS A 288 -2.03 9.69 23.47
N VAL A 289 -3.28 9.73 23.96
CA VAL A 289 -4.27 8.68 23.68
C VAL A 289 -5.12 8.98 22.44
N LYS A 290 -5.30 10.26 22.10
CA LYS A 290 -6.16 10.68 20.99
C LYS A 290 -5.31 11.19 19.83
N GLN A 291 -5.33 10.44 18.74
CA GLN A 291 -4.72 10.84 17.48
C GLN A 291 -5.81 11.30 16.53
N PHE A 292 -5.55 12.46 15.95
CA PHE A 292 -6.44 13.11 15.03
C PHE A 292 -5.78 13.12 13.67
N LEU A 293 -6.44 12.52 12.69
CA LEU A 293 -6.00 12.59 11.32
C LEU A 293 -6.69 13.77 10.65
N SER A 294 -5.94 14.57 9.93
CA SER A 294 -6.50 15.58 9.03
C SER A 294 -5.78 15.50 7.69
N PHE A 295 -6.43 15.90 6.61
CA PHE A 295 -5.80 15.99 5.31
C PHE A 295 -5.59 17.45 4.90
N ARG A 296 -4.55 17.70 4.11
CA ARG A 296 -4.19 19.03 3.61
C ARG A 296 -5.41 19.69 2.95
N GLY A 297 -5.84 20.84 3.49
CA GLY A 297 -7.00 21.60 3.01
C GLY A 297 -8.30 21.36 3.81
N GLN A 298 -8.30 20.39 4.72
CA GLN A 298 -9.43 20.09 5.59
C GLN A 298 -9.38 20.94 6.86
N LYS A 299 -10.42 21.73 7.13
CA LYS A 299 -10.67 22.36 8.44
C LYS A 299 -11.65 21.48 9.21
N TYR A 300 -11.45 21.39 10.52
CA TYR A 300 -12.30 20.69 11.50
C TYR A 300 -13.79 20.69 11.09
N PRO A 301 -14.51 19.55 11.14
CA PRO A 301 -14.21 18.31 11.88
C PRO A 301 -13.23 17.33 11.21
N TYR A 302 -12.75 16.36 12.00
CA TYR A 302 -11.90 15.24 11.56
C TYR A 302 -12.72 14.19 10.77
N PRO A 303 -12.10 13.42 9.86
CA PRO A 303 -12.79 12.40 9.10
C PRO A 303 -13.39 11.32 10.01
N GLU A 304 -14.53 10.78 9.58
CA GLU A 304 -15.13 9.62 10.23
C GLU A 304 -14.40 8.33 9.86
N TYR A 305 -14.59 7.28 10.65
CA TYR A 305 -13.98 5.98 10.44
C TYR A 305 -15.07 4.93 10.19
N ALA A 306 -14.79 4.02 9.27
CA ALA A 306 -15.57 2.81 9.06
C ALA A 306 -14.65 1.58 9.12
N ILE A 307 -15.22 0.45 9.54
CA ILE A 307 -14.62 -0.87 9.34
C ILE A 307 -15.55 -1.63 8.41
N ASP A 308 -15.04 -2.04 7.26
CA ASP A 308 -15.82 -2.75 6.23
C ASP A 308 -17.15 -2.07 5.90
N GLY A 309 -17.11 -0.73 5.75
CA GLY A 309 -18.29 0.10 5.46
C GLY A 309 -19.22 0.40 6.65
N VAL A 310 -18.97 -0.18 7.83
CA VAL A 310 -19.75 0.12 9.05
C VAL A 310 -19.15 1.33 9.75
N LEU A 311 -19.91 2.42 9.89
CA LEU A 311 -19.48 3.68 10.53
C LEU A 311 -19.31 3.53 12.05
N PHE A 312 -18.21 4.07 12.59
CA PHE A 312 -17.91 4.12 14.02
C PHE A 312 -17.64 5.56 14.47
N ARG A 313 -18.51 6.10 15.33
CA ARG A 313 -18.45 7.49 15.81
C ARG A 313 -17.41 7.77 16.91
N GLU A 314 -16.86 6.73 17.54
CA GLU A 314 -15.95 6.86 18.70
C GLU A 314 -14.54 6.28 18.43
N PHE A 315 -14.07 6.36 17.18
CA PHE A 315 -12.85 5.71 16.72
C PHE A 315 -11.54 6.44 17.07
N HIS A 316 -11.52 7.27 18.11
CA HIS A 316 -10.35 8.09 18.47
C HIS A 316 -9.19 7.31 19.12
N GLU A 317 -9.40 6.02 19.44
CA GLU A 317 -8.42 5.18 20.16
C GLU A 317 -8.17 3.81 19.48
N VAL A 318 -9.04 3.39 18.54
CA VAL A 318 -9.02 2.05 17.91
C VAL A 318 -7.94 1.85 16.83
N PRO A 319 -7.56 2.85 16.00
CA PRO A 319 -6.54 2.68 14.95
C PRO A 319 -5.18 2.16 15.46
N TYR A 320 -4.87 2.39 16.73
CA TYR A 320 -3.64 1.92 17.38
C TYR A 320 -3.64 0.41 17.67
N PHE A 321 -4.82 -0.20 17.85
CA PHE A 321 -4.96 -1.61 18.22
C PHE A 321 -5.15 -2.54 17.01
N LEU A 322 -5.47 -1.97 15.85
CA LEU A 322 -5.62 -2.73 14.62
C LEU A 322 -4.26 -2.88 13.95
N SER A 323 -3.75 -4.11 14.01
CA SER A 323 -2.54 -4.54 13.32
C SER A 323 -2.78 -4.50 11.82
N THR A 324 -1.83 -3.95 11.06
CA THR A 324 -1.83 -4.03 9.59
C THR A 324 -1.81 -5.48 9.09
N GLY A 325 -1.36 -6.44 9.92
CA GLY A 325 -1.41 -7.88 9.60
C GLY A 325 -2.83 -8.45 9.44
N ASP A 326 -3.83 -7.80 10.05
CA ASP A 326 -5.25 -8.20 9.99
C ASP A 326 -6.06 -7.34 9.01
N ILE A 327 -5.39 -6.49 8.23
CA ILE A 327 -6.00 -5.51 7.32
C ILE A 327 -5.61 -5.84 5.89
N GLU A 328 -6.58 -5.85 4.99
CA GLU A 328 -6.35 -6.03 3.56
C GLU A 328 -5.95 -4.71 2.89
N ARG A 329 -6.65 -3.62 3.25
CA ARG A 329 -6.35 -2.26 2.78
C ARG A 329 -7.01 -1.20 3.66
N VAL A 330 -6.47 0.01 3.61
CA VAL A 330 -7.06 1.22 4.21
C VAL A 330 -7.44 2.18 3.08
N GLU A 331 -8.71 2.57 3.03
CA GLU A 331 -9.28 3.46 2.03
C GLU A 331 -9.51 4.83 2.66
N VAL A 332 -9.03 5.89 2.00
CA VAL A 332 -9.08 7.26 2.50
C VAL A 332 -9.77 8.15 1.49
N MET A 333 -10.98 8.59 1.84
CA MET A 333 -11.86 9.40 0.99
C MET A 333 -11.84 10.87 1.46
N ARG A 334 -11.31 11.77 0.63
CA ARG A 334 -10.96 13.15 1.05
C ARG A 334 -11.91 14.27 0.60
N SER A 335 -13.12 13.95 0.12
CA SER A 335 -13.95 14.97 -0.55
C SER A 335 -15.44 14.62 -0.53
N GLY A 336 -16.26 15.40 -1.26
CA GLY A 336 -17.70 15.18 -1.43
C GLY A 336 -18.09 13.77 -1.91
N GLY A 337 -17.16 12.99 -2.49
CA GLY A 337 -17.36 11.57 -2.78
C GLY A 337 -17.67 10.73 -1.53
N ALA A 338 -17.11 11.09 -0.37
CA ALA A 338 -17.42 10.43 0.90
C ALA A 338 -18.89 10.65 1.32
N MET A 339 -19.58 11.69 0.83
CA MET A 339 -21.00 11.91 1.14
C MET A 339 -21.89 10.75 0.68
N MET A 340 -21.40 9.95 -0.27
CA MET A 340 -22.09 8.74 -0.70
C MET A 340 -22.17 7.67 0.40
N ALA A 341 -21.32 7.74 1.43
CA ALA A 341 -21.37 6.90 2.62
C ALA A 341 -22.26 7.48 3.74
N GLY A 342 -22.97 8.60 3.49
CA GLY A 342 -23.88 9.27 4.43
C GLY A 342 -23.37 10.63 4.90
N ASN A 343 -24.10 11.28 5.82
CA ASN A 343 -23.77 12.63 6.36
C ASN A 343 -22.35 12.73 6.95
N ALA A 344 -21.78 11.60 7.38
CA ALA A 344 -20.40 11.41 7.81
C ALA A 344 -19.35 11.86 6.76
N GLY A 345 -19.68 11.74 5.48
CA GLY A 345 -18.80 12.06 4.37
C GLY A 345 -18.54 13.54 4.13
N LEU A 346 -19.30 14.44 4.76
CA LEU A 346 -19.06 15.89 4.71
C LEU A 346 -17.66 16.26 5.19
N VAL A 347 -17.06 15.40 6.02
CA VAL A 347 -15.74 15.59 6.63
C VAL A 347 -14.73 14.54 6.18
N GLY A 348 -15.01 13.76 5.13
CA GLY A 348 -14.17 12.65 4.68
C GLY A 348 -14.32 11.38 5.51
N LEU A 349 -13.94 10.24 4.92
CA LEU A 349 -14.13 8.90 5.50
C LEU A 349 -12.85 8.08 5.36
N ILE A 350 -12.47 7.39 6.43
CA ILE A 350 -11.40 6.38 6.43
C ILE A 350 -12.07 5.02 6.62
N ASN A 351 -12.03 4.17 5.60
CA ASN A 351 -12.58 2.83 5.67
C ASN A 351 -11.42 1.82 5.82
N VAL A 352 -11.40 1.09 6.94
CA VAL A 352 -10.45 0.00 7.18
C VAL A 352 -11.10 -1.29 6.72
N VAL A 353 -10.54 -1.91 5.69
CA VAL A 353 -11.05 -3.18 5.15
C VAL A 353 -10.29 -4.32 5.82
N PRO A 354 -10.95 -5.09 6.71
CA PRO A 354 -10.31 -6.20 7.39
C PRO A 354 -10.01 -7.32 6.39
N ARG A 355 -9.04 -8.14 6.75
CA ARG A 355 -8.66 -9.29 5.94
C ARG A 355 -9.72 -10.39 6.00
N VAL A 356 -10.09 -10.91 4.84
CA VAL A 356 -10.91 -12.13 4.73
C VAL A 356 -9.98 -13.32 4.51
N TYR A 357 -9.97 -14.25 5.47
CA TYR A 357 -9.14 -15.45 5.39
C TYR A 357 -9.89 -16.54 4.61
N SER A 358 -9.52 -16.78 3.36
CA SER A 358 -10.06 -17.89 2.55
C SER A 358 -9.48 -19.26 2.92
N GLU A 359 -8.38 -19.27 3.65
CA GLU A 359 -7.68 -20.45 4.15
C GLU A 359 -7.00 -20.13 5.50
N ARG A 360 -6.69 -21.19 6.26
CA ARG A 360 -6.12 -21.05 7.61
C ARG A 360 -4.68 -20.56 7.52
N GLN A 361 -4.47 -19.27 7.68
CA GLN A 361 -3.14 -18.66 7.67
C GLN A 361 -2.77 -18.11 9.05
N ILE A 362 -1.51 -18.32 9.44
CA ILE A 362 -0.89 -17.72 10.61
C ILE A 362 0.18 -16.76 10.10
N SER A 363 0.08 -15.48 10.45
CA SER A 363 1.15 -14.51 10.23
C SER A 363 1.87 -14.25 11.55
N VAL A 364 3.20 -14.37 11.56
CA VAL A 364 4.04 -14.09 12.73
C VAL A 364 5.26 -13.29 12.28
N GLN A 365 5.41 -12.07 12.79
CA GLN A 365 6.71 -11.40 12.82
C GLN A 365 7.45 -11.80 14.11
N VAL A 366 8.71 -12.23 13.99
CA VAL A 366 9.53 -12.68 15.13
C VAL A 366 10.90 -12.01 15.11
N GLU A 367 11.17 -11.17 16.10
CA GLU A 367 12.51 -10.95 16.64
C GLU A 367 12.64 -11.72 17.96
N TYR A 368 13.74 -12.46 18.13
CA TYR A 368 13.90 -13.44 19.19
C TYR A 368 14.78 -12.94 20.34
N GLY A 369 14.34 -13.25 21.57
CA GLY A 369 15.13 -13.10 22.78
C GLY A 369 14.28 -13.31 24.04
N SER A 370 14.44 -14.43 24.72
CA SER A 370 14.01 -14.56 26.11
C SER A 370 15.12 -14.07 27.03
N PHE A 371 14.77 -13.22 27.99
CA PHE A 371 15.66 -12.82 29.08
C PHE A 371 15.10 -13.24 30.45
N GLY A 372 14.45 -14.41 30.52
CA GLY A 372 14.13 -15.06 31.81
C GLY A 372 12.66 -15.12 32.23
N THR A 373 11.71 -14.70 31.36
CA THR A 373 10.27 -14.75 31.68
C THR A 373 9.54 -15.94 31.05
N ALA A 374 8.51 -16.44 31.72
CA ALA A 374 7.59 -17.47 31.26
C ALA A 374 6.12 -17.05 31.49
N HIS A 375 5.18 -17.66 30.76
CA HIS A 375 3.75 -17.43 30.99
C HIS A 375 3.22 -18.32 32.12
N GLY A 376 2.34 -17.76 32.96
CA GLY A 376 1.66 -18.48 34.05
C GLY A 376 2.27 -18.22 35.43
N GLN A 377 1.86 -19.02 36.41
CA GLN A 377 2.39 -18.95 37.77
C GLN A 377 3.82 -19.49 37.82
N TYR A 378 4.75 -18.66 38.27
CA TYR A 378 6.12 -19.09 38.47
C TYR A 378 6.24 -20.02 39.68
N LYS A 379 7.10 -21.05 39.57
CA LYS A 379 7.43 -21.96 40.68
C LYS A 379 8.48 -21.39 41.65
N GLY A 380 9.05 -20.23 41.34
CA GLY A 380 10.07 -19.50 42.11
C GLY A 380 10.14 -18.04 41.66
N ILE A 381 11.06 -17.25 42.21
CA ILE A 381 11.21 -15.84 41.79
C ILE A 381 11.89 -15.81 40.41
N PRO A 382 11.25 -15.25 39.36
CA PRO A 382 11.87 -15.16 38.05
C PRO A 382 13.00 -14.13 38.04
N GLU A 383 14.15 -14.52 37.51
CA GLU A 383 15.33 -13.66 37.34
C GLU A 383 15.41 -13.15 35.90
N LEU A 384 15.49 -11.83 35.73
CA LEU A 384 15.63 -11.19 34.42
C LEU A 384 17.11 -11.06 34.02
N ASP A 385 17.46 -11.49 32.81
CA ASP A 385 18.80 -11.33 32.21
C ASP A 385 18.96 -9.90 31.66
N PHE A 386 19.23 -8.95 32.57
CA PHE A 386 19.47 -7.55 32.24
C PHE A 386 20.67 -7.31 31.31
N PRO A 387 21.81 -8.03 31.42
CA PRO A 387 22.89 -7.93 30.44
C PRO A 387 22.43 -8.19 29.00
N ARG A 388 21.60 -9.22 28.79
CA ARG A 388 21.00 -9.52 27.48
C ARG A 388 20.05 -8.42 27.03
N LEU A 389 19.21 -7.90 27.92
CA LEU A 389 18.32 -6.78 27.60
C LEU A 389 19.10 -5.54 27.13
N LYS A 390 20.20 -5.19 27.81
CA LYS A 390 21.10 -4.09 27.39
C LYS A 390 21.68 -4.33 26.01
N LYS A 391 22.14 -5.56 25.73
CA LYS A 391 22.70 -5.92 24.43
C LYS A 391 21.66 -5.81 23.31
N ILE A 392 20.45 -6.33 23.52
CA ILE A 392 19.34 -6.19 22.58
C ILE A 392 19.06 -4.71 22.33
N LYS A 393 18.93 -3.90 23.40
CA LYS A 393 18.64 -2.48 23.25
C LYS A 393 19.74 -1.69 22.53
N SER A 394 21.01 -2.11 22.63
CA SER A 394 22.09 -1.50 21.84
C SER A 394 22.06 -1.85 20.34
N MET A 395 21.42 -2.96 19.97
CA MET A 395 21.30 -3.40 18.57
C MET A 395 20.05 -2.84 17.88
N VAL A 396 19.02 -2.45 18.65
CA VAL A 396 17.75 -1.96 18.10
C VAL A 396 17.33 -0.62 18.69
N ASN A 397 16.97 0.33 17.83
CA ASN A 397 16.44 1.62 18.26
C ASN A 397 14.93 1.57 18.63
N LEU A 398 14.32 0.40 18.58
CA LEU A 398 12.88 0.21 18.81
C LEU A 398 12.49 0.06 20.30
N PRO A 399 11.22 0.29 20.67
CA PRO A 399 10.69 -0.02 21.99
C PRO A 399 10.67 -1.53 22.28
N ILE A 400 11.07 -1.96 23.48
CA ILE A 400 11.09 -3.39 23.85
C ILE A 400 9.83 -3.77 24.63
N VAL A 401 9.27 -4.95 24.33
CA VAL A 401 8.10 -5.52 25.02
C VAL A 401 8.54 -6.62 26.00
N LEU A 402 8.01 -6.58 27.22
CA LEU A 402 8.21 -7.61 28.23
C LEU A 402 6.94 -8.47 28.37
N HIS A 403 7.08 -9.76 28.09
CA HIS A 403 6.02 -10.76 28.25
C HIS A 403 6.13 -11.48 29.60
N GLY A 404 5.11 -12.28 29.95
CA GLY A 404 5.16 -13.15 31.13
C GLY A 404 5.39 -12.42 32.45
N SER A 405 5.04 -11.14 32.57
CA SER A 405 5.49 -10.31 33.71
C SER A 405 4.70 -10.54 34.99
N SER A 406 3.69 -11.42 34.95
CA SER A 406 2.86 -11.72 36.12
C SER A 406 3.63 -12.62 37.09
N GLY A 407 4.01 -12.06 38.25
CA GLY A 407 4.88 -12.74 39.22
C GLY A 407 6.36 -12.37 39.13
N VAL A 408 6.73 -11.47 38.21
CA VAL A 408 8.05 -10.83 38.23
C VAL A 408 8.07 -9.75 39.33
N PRO A 409 9.12 -9.70 40.17
CA PRO A 409 9.28 -8.67 41.18
C PRO A 409 9.20 -7.25 40.61
N ASP A 410 8.55 -6.35 41.34
CA ASP A 410 8.28 -5.00 40.84
C ASP A 410 9.55 -4.16 40.64
N ASP A 411 10.58 -4.38 41.44
CA ASP A 411 11.91 -3.80 41.28
C ASP A 411 12.58 -4.27 39.97
N ALA A 412 12.48 -5.56 39.65
CA ALA A 412 13.00 -6.11 38.41
C ALA A 412 12.25 -5.55 37.18
N ILE A 413 10.93 -5.34 37.29
CA ILE A 413 10.16 -4.67 36.24
C ILE A 413 10.63 -3.21 36.07
N ARG A 414 10.83 -2.47 37.17
CA ARG A 414 11.31 -1.08 37.10
C ARG A 414 12.68 -0.99 36.44
N GLU A 415 13.58 -1.92 36.74
CA GLU A 415 14.90 -1.97 36.11
C GLU A 415 14.78 -2.30 34.61
N ALA A 416 13.95 -3.27 34.21
CA ALA A 416 13.71 -3.57 32.80
C ALA A 416 13.20 -2.33 32.03
N ILE A 417 12.32 -1.54 32.65
CA ILE A 417 11.83 -0.27 32.10
C ILE A 417 12.98 0.76 31.97
N ARG A 418 13.87 0.89 32.96
CA ARG A 418 15.06 1.76 32.82
C ARG A 418 15.93 1.35 31.63
N LEU A 419 16.03 0.06 31.36
CA LEU A 419 16.88 -0.50 30.30
C LEU A 419 16.26 -0.50 28.90
N GLY A 420 15.03 0.00 28.72
CA GLY A 420 14.43 0.22 27.40
C GLY A 420 13.13 -0.52 27.14
N VAL A 421 12.60 -1.27 28.12
CA VAL A 421 11.24 -1.83 28.03
C VAL A 421 10.22 -0.68 28.06
N ARG A 422 9.26 -0.72 27.15
CA ARG A 422 8.21 0.30 26.99
C ARG A 422 6.79 -0.27 27.00
N LYS A 423 6.64 -1.58 26.87
CA LYS A 423 5.35 -2.29 27.04
C LYS A 423 5.56 -3.50 27.94
N VAL A 424 4.70 -3.66 28.95
CA VAL A 424 4.74 -4.77 29.91
C VAL A 424 3.39 -5.49 29.86
N ASN A 425 3.41 -6.79 29.59
CA ASN A 425 2.20 -7.60 29.47
C ASN A 425 1.89 -8.31 30.79
N ILE A 426 0.73 -8.01 31.38
CA ILE A 426 0.21 -8.65 32.61
C ILE A 426 -1.19 -9.19 32.36
N ASP A 427 -1.44 -10.41 32.82
CA ASP A 427 -2.73 -11.08 32.68
C ASP A 427 -3.02 -11.96 33.92
N THR A 428 -2.11 -12.87 34.26
CA THR A 428 -2.32 -13.84 35.36
C THR A 428 -2.66 -13.17 36.69
N ASN A 429 -1.99 -12.07 37.07
CA ASN A 429 -2.33 -11.36 38.32
C ASN A 429 -3.75 -10.78 38.32
N ILE A 430 -4.25 -10.33 37.17
CA ILE A 430 -5.59 -9.77 37.02
C ILE A 430 -6.63 -10.89 37.13
N ARG A 431 -6.43 -12.01 36.41
CA ARG A 431 -7.33 -13.17 36.48
C ARG A 431 -7.38 -13.76 37.89
N GLU A 432 -6.25 -13.87 38.56
CA GLU A 432 -6.21 -14.36 39.94
C GLU A 432 -6.98 -13.46 40.90
N ALA A 433 -6.79 -12.14 40.85
CA ALA A 433 -7.52 -11.21 41.70
C ALA A 433 -9.03 -11.27 41.41
N PHE A 434 -9.40 -11.32 40.14
CA PHE A 434 -10.79 -11.43 39.70
C PHE A 434 -11.44 -12.72 40.21
N VAL A 435 -10.82 -13.87 39.96
CA VAL A 435 -11.37 -15.19 40.32
C VAL A 435 -11.40 -15.38 41.84
N ARG A 436 -10.37 -14.91 42.57
CA ARG A 436 -10.37 -14.96 44.04
C ARG A 436 -11.54 -14.15 44.62
N ALA A 437 -11.77 -12.94 44.12
CA ALA A 437 -12.87 -12.10 44.60
C ALA A 437 -14.24 -12.63 44.19
N ALA A 438 -14.39 -13.15 42.97
CA ALA A 438 -15.63 -13.80 42.52
C ALA A 438 -15.96 -15.04 43.36
N ARG A 439 -14.96 -15.89 43.63
CA ARG A 439 -15.13 -17.08 44.47
C ARG A 439 -15.53 -16.69 45.89
N LYS A 440 -14.85 -15.69 46.46
CA LYS A 440 -15.19 -15.19 47.79
C LYS A 440 -16.65 -14.70 47.86
N ALA A 441 -17.11 -13.94 46.86
CA ALA A 441 -18.49 -13.46 46.83
C ALA A 441 -19.54 -14.58 46.79
N LEU A 442 -19.25 -15.68 46.08
CA LEU A 442 -20.11 -16.86 46.04
C LEU A 442 -20.03 -17.68 47.35
N ASP A 443 -18.83 -17.82 47.92
CA ASP A 443 -18.64 -18.53 49.20
C ASP A 443 -19.33 -17.78 50.35
N ASP A 444 -19.33 -16.45 50.33
CA ASP A 444 -19.98 -15.60 51.34
C ASP A 444 -21.52 -15.63 51.23
N ASN A 445 -22.09 -15.85 50.03
CA ASN A 445 -23.53 -16.00 49.83
C ASN A 445 -23.86 -17.07 48.76
N PRO A 446 -23.94 -18.35 49.13
CA PRO A 446 -24.14 -19.45 48.17
C PRO A 446 -25.49 -19.46 47.44
N GLN A 447 -26.48 -18.70 47.92
CA GLN A 447 -27.81 -18.57 47.29
C GLN A 447 -27.88 -17.39 46.32
N GLU A 448 -26.80 -16.62 46.17
CA GLU A 448 -26.75 -15.49 45.26
C GLU A 448 -26.82 -15.95 43.80
N ILE A 449 -27.80 -15.45 43.06
CA ILE A 449 -28.01 -15.76 41.64
C ILE A 449 -27.77 -14.55 40.74
N ASP A 450 -27.66 -13.34 41.30
CA ASP A 450 -27.40 -12.13 40.53
C ASP A 450 -25.91 -12.04 40.17
N PRO A 451 -25.54 -12.18 38.88
CA PRO A 451 -24.15 -12.14 38.47
C PRO A 451 -23.47 -10.81 38.80
N ARG A 452 -24.22 -9.71 38.94
CA ARG A 452 -23.65 -8.40 39.30
C ARG A 452 -23.04 -8.40 40.70
N LYS A 453 -23.59 -9.21 41.61
CA LYS A 453 -23.14 -9.30 43.01
C LYS A 453 -21.83 -10.06 43.17
N MET A 454 -21.51 -10.98 42.26
CA MET A 454 -20.19 -11.61 42.19
C MET A 454 -19.21 -10.86 41.27
N LEU A 455 -19.68 -10.34 40.13
CA LEU A 455 -18.81 -9.71 39.13
C LEU A 455 -18.39 -8.30 39.51
N GLY A 456 -19.21 -7.59 40.31
CA GLY A 456 -18.87 -6.26 40.85
C GLY A 456 -17.59 -6.28 41.69
N PRO A 457 -17.54 -7.06 42.79
CA PRO A 457 -16.33 -7.23 43.61
C PRO A 457 -15.14 -7.77 42.81
N ALA A 458 -15.36 -8.70 41.88
CA ALA A 458 -14.31 -9.24 41.02
C ALA A 458 -13.67 -8.16 40.12
N ARG A 459 -14.50 -7.31 39.52
CA ARG A 459 -14.06 -6.16 38.72
C ARG A 459 -13.27 -5.16 39.57
N GLU A 460 -13.71 -4.87 40.80
CA GLU A 460 -13.00 -3.96 41.70
C GLU A 460 -11.61 -4.50 42.07
N ALA A 461 -11.51 -5.78 42.41
CA ALA A 461 -10.24 -6.44 42.71
C ALA A 461 -9.27 -6.38 41.52
N ALA A 462 -9.76 -6.68 40.31
CA ALA A 462 -8.97 -6.53 39.08
C ALA A 462 -8.52 -5.08 38.85
N THR A 463 -9.41 -4.12 39.07
CA THR A 463 -9.13 -2.67 38.92
C THR A 463 -8.01 -2.22 39.86
N LEU A 464 -7.99 -2.72 41.10
CA LEU A 464 -6.92 -2.40 42.07
C LEU A 464 -5.56 -2.88 41.60
N VAL A 465 -5.47 -4.13 41.11
CA VAL A 465 -4.22 -4.68 40.55
C VAL A 465 -3.74 -3.87 39.36
N ILE A 466 -4.65 -3.49 38.45
CA ILE A 466 -4.31 -2.67 37.28
C ILE A 466 -3.75 -1.31 37.73
N ARG A 467 -4.41 -0.63 38.67
CA ARG A 467 -3.95 0.66 39.22
C ARG A 467 -2.58 0.56 39.87
N GLU A 468 -2.34 -0.49 40.64
CA GLU A 468 -1.04 -0.76 41.25
C GLU A 468 0.05 -0.93 40.19
N LYS A 469 -0.19 -1.76 39.17
CA LYS A 469 0.76 -1.99 38.08
C LYS A 469 1.02 -0.73 37.26
N MET A 470 0.02 0.10 37.00
CA MET A 470 0.22 1.42 36.38
C MET A 470 1.16 2.34 37.17
N ARG A 471 1.13 2.29 38.51
CA ARG A 471 2.06 3.05 39.37
C ARG A 471 3.47 2.49 39.30
N ILE A 472 3.61 1.15 39.36
CA ILE A 472 4.90 0.45 39.25
C ILE A 472 5.56 0.74 37.90
N PHE A 473 4.79 0.73 36.81
CA PHE A 473 5.29 1.00 35.46
C PHE A 473 5.59 2.49 35.22
N GLY A 474 5.18 3.37 36.14
CA GLY A 474 5.38 4.81 36.00
C GLY A 474 4.51 5.47 34.92
N SER A 475 3.39 4.84 34.52
CA SER A 475 2.45 5.39 33.54
C SER A 475 1.41 6.33 34.15
N SER A 476 1.32 6.38 35.48
CA SER A 476 0.41 7.28 36.21
C SER A 476 0.68 8.74 35.87
N GLY A 477 -0.35 9.48 35.46
CA GLY A 477 -0.25 10.90 35.09
C GLY A 477 0.45 11.18 33.75
N LYS A 478 0.90 10.12 33.05
CA LYS A 478 1.51 10.18 31.70
C LYS A 478 0.52 9.80 30.60
N ALA A 479 -0.70 9.50 31.03
CA ALA A 479 -1.86 9.24 30.21
C ALA A 479 -2.09 10.37 29.26
#